data_AF-A0A8J3S5K1-F1
#
_entry.id   AF-A0A8J3S5K1-F1
#
_cell.length_a   1.000
_cell.length_b   1.000
_cell.length_c   1.000
_cell.angle_alpha   90.00
_cell.angle_beta   90.00
_cell.angle_gamma   90.00
#
_symmetry.space_group_name_H-M   'P 1'
#
loop_
_entity.id
_entity.type
_entity.pdbx_description
1 polymer ?
#
loop_
_entity_poly.entity_id
_entity_poly.type
_entity_poly.pdbx_seq_one_letter_code
_entity_poly.pdbx_strand_id
1 'polypeptide(L)'
;MDVTNDGGRRAPVVGLGISGVAAALRLRQIGWTPVSIERATGRRSVGYFIALFDAGRAVAQCLGILDRITDRGADGVSHDIDRMGGDRPGLGFKDFPGRPWMMARGDVKAAGFAALPSDVEIRYATVPTRIEQEADGVTVTLTDTVGGASVTERFDLVVGADGLRSTVRRLAFGPHEKYLRRLNYMAVAFHLPGALPGHDQSDSVTRAEPQRSMRTFPFKDGPPTVLLKYRTDDAQAEFTRPKADRVGEVSGPEPTGTALGAVLDALESAEDVLFDRAPIEYLQGNGMQMRSARASDRELGRGFMPASMDETEAAGYRPLLFSIAYGMTGSVGDAEDIVQDAFLVLTRAHQEETVIVDPKAYLTTVVTRLGINYLRSARVRRETYVGDWLPEPIVMPADSSGPAEHAELADSLSMAFLVLLEALSPTERAVFMLREVFGYGYSDVARITGKTEVNCRQIFARARRRIAAGGQVAGGMPPPERRAEGQELARRFFEAAAGGDMDALLGMLAPDVVLRGDGGGKAQAFGKRLVGRLPVMRLILGVFRRAGILGVSLRPAWVNGWPGAVKLDAEGRVIGVIQLDIADGMVHTIHSVANPDKLAHIRMNPDIGESGTRCS
;
A
#
# COMPACT_ATOMS: atom_id res chain seq x y z
N MET A 1 -39.20 30.04 -12.90
CA MET A 1 -38.69 30.67 -11.66
C MET A 1 -37.20 30.62 -11.74
N ASP A 2 -36.58 31.78 -11.58
CA ASP A 2 -35.19 32.10 -11.90
C ASP A 2 -34.16 31.07 -11.42
N VAL A 3 -33.32 30.61 -12.36
CA VAL A 3 -32.04 29.97 -12.05
C VAL A 3 -31.09 31.11 -11.72
N THR A 4 -31.06 31.49 -10.45
CA THR A 4 -30.00 32.35 -9.91
C THR A 4 -28.66 31.68 -10.17
N ASN A 5 -27.83 32.35 -10.98
CA ASN A 5 -26.41 32.08 -11.15
C ASN A 5 -25.72 32.36 -9.80
N ASP A 6 -25.83 31.42 -8.87
CA ASP A 6 -25.23 31.50 -7.56
C ASP A 6 -23.73 31.22 -7.74
N GLY A 7 -22.87 32.13 -7.30
CA GLY A 7 -21.42 32.16 -7.56
C GLY A 7 -20.60 31.00 -6.97
N GLY A 8 -21.03 29.76 -7.20
CA GLY A 8 -20.40 28.53 -6.77
C GLY A 8 -19.25 28.12 -7.69
N ARG A 9 -18.22 27.50 -7.09
CA ARG A 9 -17.01 27.07 -7.77
C ARG A 9 -17.31 25.97 -8.80
N ARG A 10 -16.79 26.12 -10.02
CA ARG A 10 -16.95 25.18 -11.14
C ARG A 10 -15.67 24.42 -11.43
N ALA A 11 -15.80 23.15 -11.79
CA ALA A 11 -14.65 22.32 -12.16
C ALA A 11 -14.97 21.32 -13.29
N PRO A 12 -14.26 21.34 -14.44
CA PRO A 12 -14.34 20.27 -15.41
C PRO A 12 -13.65 19.03 -14.84
N VAL A 13 -14.39 17.93 -14.85
CA VAL A 13 -13.87 16.59 -14.55
C VAL A 13 -13.68 15.86 -15.86
N VAL A 14 -12.43 15.79 -16.31
CA VAL A 14 -12.08 15.21 -17.62
C VAL A 14 -11.94 13.71 -17.47
N GLY A 15 -12.87 12.96 -18.07
CA GLY A 15 -13.01 11.50 -18.03
C GLY A 15 -14.25 11.07 -17.26
N LEU A 16 -15.05 10.16 -17.82
CA LEU A 16 -16.26 9.58 -17.21
C LEU A 16 -16.04 8.11 -16.79
N GLY A 17 -14.80 7.79 -16.40
CA GLY A 17 -14.46 6.52 -15.75
C GLY A 17 -14.80 6.52 -14.25
N ILE A 18 -14.38 5.47 -13.53
CA ILE A 18 -14.62 5.35 -12.07
C ILE A 18 -14.13 6.59 -11.31
N SER A 19 -12.88 7.01 -11.53
CA SER A 19 -12.30 8.16 -10.83
C SER A 19 -13.00 9.48 -11.16
N GLY A 20 -13.44 9.65 -12.42
CA GLY A 20 -14.13 10.86 -12.85
C GLY A 20 -15.53 10.97 -12.25
N VAL A 21 -16.32 9.90 -12.30
CA VAL A 21 -17.65 9.86 -11.67
C VAL A 21 -17.52 10.05 -10.15
N ALA A 22 -16.56 9.40 -9.49
CA ALA A 22 -16.30 9.58 -8.07
C ALA A 22 -15.91 11.03 -7.72
N ALA A 23 -15.06 11.67 -8.53
CA ALA A 23 -14.67 13.06 -8.34
C ALA A 23 -15.85 14.01 -8.52
N ALA A 24 -16.67 13.82 -9.56
CA ALA A 24 -17.86 14.62 -9.80
C ALA A 24 -18.87 14.50 -8.64
N LEU A 25 -19.14 13.27 -8.17
CA LEU A 25 -19.98 13.03 -6.99
C LEU A 25 -19.45 13.76 -5.75
N ARG A 26 -18.15 13.62 -5.47
CA ARG A 26 -17.56 14.24 -4.28
C ARG A 26 -17.57 15.76 -4.37
N LEU A 27 -17.24 16.34 -5.51
CA LEU A 27 -17.32 17.78 -5.77
C LEU A 27 -18.73 18.30 -5.50
N ARG A 28 -19.74 17.60 -6.00
CA ARG A 28 -21.13 17.97 -5.78
C ARG A 28 -21.52 17.93 -4.30
N GLN A 29 -21.12 16.89 -3.56
CA GLN A 29 -21.36 16.77 -2.12
C GLN A 29 -20.74 17.91 -1.28
N ILE A 30 -19.65 18.52 -1.76
CA ILE A 30 -18.98 19.64 -1.09
C ILE A 30 -19.36 21.01 -1.67
N GLY A 31 -20.43 21.09 -2.45
CA GLY A 31 -21.01 22.34 -2.95
C GLY A 31 -20.39 22.91 -4.23
N TRP A 32 -19.61 22.13 -4.97
CA TRP A 32 -19.09 22.54 -6.29
C TRP A 32 -20.03 22.13 -7.42
N THR A 33 -19.89 22.80 -8.56
CA THR A 33 -20.61 22.50 -9.81
C THR A 33 -19.67 21.79 -10.79
N PRO A 34 -19.64 20.44 -10.81
CA PRO A 34 -18.81 19.70 -11.75
C PRO A 34 -19.40 19.73 -13.18
N VAL A 35 -18.52 19.76 -14.18
CA VAL A 35 -18.87 19.52 -15.59
C VAL A 35 -18.09 18.30 -16.07
N SER A 36 -18.77 17.20 -16.37
CA SER A 36 -18.09 15.97 -16.77
C SER A 36 -17.78 15.99 -18.26
N ILE A 37 -16.52 15.80 -18.63
CA ILE A 37 -16.05 15.83 -20.03
C ILE A 37 -15.65 14.42 -20.43
N GLU A 38 -16.26 13.85 -21.47
CA GLU A 38 -15.98 12.49 -21.94
C GLU A 38 -15.63 12.48 -23.42
N ARG A 39 -14.52 11.81 -23.76
CA ARG A 39 -14.06 11.68 -25.15
C ARG A 39 -14.98 10.77 -25.96
N ALA A 40 -15.55 9.73 -25.36
CA ALA A 40 -16.47 8.84 -26.06
C ALA A 40 -17.76 9.59 -26.44
N THR A 41 -18.36 9.22 -27.57
CA THR A 41 -19.63 9.76 -28.07
C THR A 41 -20.85 9.32 -27.24
N GLY A 42 -20.65 8.38 -26.32
CA GLY A 42 -21.69 7.88 -25.44
C GLY A 42 -21.12 7.03 -24.31
N ARG A 43 -22.00 6.52 -23.46
CA ARG A 43 -21.60 5.68 -22.33
C ARG A 43 -21.13 4.32 -22.82
N ARG A 44 -20.00 3.87 -22.27
CA ARG A 44 -19.54 2.49 -22.43
C ARG A 44 -20.09 1.65 -21.28
N SER A 45 -20.96 0.70 -21.58
CA SER A 45 -21.58 -0.22 -20.62
C SER A 45 -20.62 -1.35 -20.21
N VAL A 46 -19.78 -1.81 -21.13
CA VAL A 46 -18.94 -2.98 -20.92
C VAL A 46 -17.66 -2.65 -20.15
N GLY A 47 -17.18 -3.63 -19.38
CA GLY A 47 -15.96 -3.54 -18.61
C GLY A 47 -15.50 -4.92 -18.14
N TYR A 48 -14.20 -5.08 -17.98
CA TYR A 48 -13.60 -6.30 -17.45
C TYR A 48 -13.81 -6.41 -15.92
N PHE A 49 -13.50 -7.58 -15.35
CA PHE A 49 -13.61 -7.79 -13.91
C PHE A 49 -12.80 -6.75 -13.11
N ILE A 50 -13.31 -6.40 -11.94
CA ILE A 50 -12.56 -5.65 -10.92
C ILE A 50 -12.81 -6.28 -9.55
N ALA A 51 -11.88 -6.07 -8.64
CA ALA A 51 -11.99 -6.45 -7.25
C ALA A 51 -12.11 -5.19 -6.40
N LEU A 52 -13.20 -5.06 -5.65
CA LEU A 52 -13.45 -3.98 -4.70
C LEU A 52 -13.03 -4.42 -3.31
N PHE A 53 -11.84 -3.97 -2.91
CA PHE A 53 -11.28 -4.18 -1.57
C PHE A 53 -11.96 -3.28 -0.53
N ASP A 54 -11.71 -3.54 0.76
CA ASP A 54 -12.24 -2.77 1.90
C ASP A 54 -12.08 -1.26 1.73
N ALA A 55 -10.93 -0.81 1.23
CA ALA A 55 -10.65 0.57 0.82
C ALA A 55 -11.72 1.15 -0.10
N GLY A 56 -11.98 0.44 -1.20
CA GLY A 56 -12.96 0.83 -2.19
C GLY A 56 -14.37 0.78 -1.65
N ARG A 57 -14.69 -0.17 -0.76
CA ARG A 57 -16.00 -0.23 -0.09
C ARG A 57 -16.24 0.97 0.83
N ALA A 58 -15.23 1.37 1.62
CA ALA A 58 -15.31 2.56 2.45
C ALA A 58 -15.52 3.83 1.60
N VAL A 59 -14.79 3.97 0.50
CA VAL A 59 -14.98 5.09 -0.44
C VAL A 59 -16.35 5.05 -1.09
N ALA A 60 -16.83 3.89 -1.54
CA ALA A 60 -18.16 3.73 -2.11
C ALA A 60 -19.27 4.09 -1.10
N GLN A 61 -19.07 3.80 0.17
CA GLN A 61 -19.98 4.21 1.25
C GLN A 61 -20.00 5.73 1.42
N CYS A 62 -18.83 6.38 1.47
CA CYS A 62 -18.73 7.84 1.53
C CYS A 62 -19.38 8.54 0.33
N LEU A 63 -19.32 7.91 -0.85
CA LEU A 63 -19.96 8.42 -2.06
C LEU A 63 -21.47 8.11 -2.15
N GLY A 64 -22.02 7.30 -1.24
CA GLY A 64 -23.43 6.89 -1.27
C GLY A 64 -23.78 5.89 -2.37
N ILE A 65 -22.80 5.17 -2.89
CA ILE A 65 -22.97 4.22 -4.01
C ILE A 65 -22.81 2.76 -3.60
N LEU A 66 -22.39 2.46 -2.36
CA LEU A 66 -22.13 1.09 -1.91
C LEU A 66 -23.35 0.17 -2.06
N ASP A 67 -24.54 0.63 -1.70
CA ASP A 67 -25.78 -0.16 -1.79
C ASP A 67 -26.24 -0.43 -3.24
N ARG A 68 -25.60 0.23 -4.21
CA ARG A 68 -25.85 0.05 -5.66
C ARG A 68 -24.82 -0.86 -6.32
N ILE A 69 -23.86 -1.37 -5.56
CA ILE A 69 -22.79 -2.26 -6.04
C ILE A 69 -22.99 -3.60 -5.34
N THR A 70 -22.88 -4.70 -6.10
CA THR A 70 -23.08 -6.06 -5.57
C THR A 70 -21.82 -6.90 -5.76
N ASP A 71 -21.52 -7.76 -4.79
CA ASP A 71 -20.53 -8.82 -4.96
C ASP A 71 -21.09 -9.92 -5.86
N ARG A 72 -20.50 -10.04 -7.05
CA ARG A 72 -20.82 -11.03 -8.07
C ARG A 72 -19.84 -12.21 -8.04
N GLY A 73 -18.89 -12.26 -7.12
CA GLY A 73 -17.86 -13.29 -7.09
C GLY A 73 -18.43 -14.69 -6.90
N ALA A 74 -18.05 -15.63 -7.77
CA ALA A 74 -18.45 -17.02 -7.66
C ALA A 74 -17.70 -17.75 -6.53
N ASP A 75 -18.32 -18.81 -5.98
CA ASP A 75 -17.79 -19.58 -4.85
C ASP A 75 -16.96 -20.80 -5.29
N GLY A 76 -16.78 -21.03 -6.60
CA GLY A 76 -16.03 -22.15 -7.17
C GLY A 76 -14.53 -22.13 -6.88
N VAL A 77 -13.84 -23.20 -7.23
CA VAL A 77 -12.44 -23.46 -6.87
C VAL A 77 -11.51 -22.63 -7.75
N SER A 78 -10.36 -22.26 -7.20
CA SER A 78 -9.30 -21.65 -7.99
C SER A 78 -8.29 -22.70 -8.39
N HIS A 79 -7.95 -22.73 -9.67
CA HIS A 79 -7.06 -23.69 -10.30
C HIS A 79 -5.83 -22.96 -10.85
N ASP A 80 -4.64 -23.52 -10.64
CA ASP A 80 -3.48 -23.19 -11.45
C ASP A 80 -3.21 -24.34 -12.41
N ILE A 81 -3.20 -24.02 -13.70
CA ILE A 81 -2.90 -24.99 -14.74
C ILE A 81 -1.54 -24.70 -15.37
N ASP A 82 -0.88 -25.76 -15.82
CA ASP A 82 0.33 -25.67 -16.64
C ASP A 82 0.07 -26.10 -18.09
N ARG A 83 1.09 -25.93 -18.94
CA ARG A 83 1.01 -26.27 -20.37
C ARG A 83 0.87 -27.78 -20.62
N MET A 84 1.33 -28.62 -19.70
CA MET A 84 1.34 -30.08 -19.81
C MET A 84 0.05 -30.72 -19.32
N GLY A 85 -0.95 -29.93 -18.95
CA GLY A 85 -2.24 -30.40 -18.44
C GLY A 85 -2.24 -30.69 -16.94
N GLY A 86 -1.19 -30.28 -16.22
CA GLY A 86 -1.23 -30.27 -14.76
C GLY A 86 -2.28 -29.29 -14.28
N ASP A 87 -3.11 -29.75 -13.34
CA ASP A 87 -4.16 -28.97 -12.69
C ASP A 87 -4.05 -29.17 -11.18
N ARG A 88 -4.01 -28.07 -10.44
CA ARG A 88 -3.89 -28.06 -8.99
C ARG A 88 -4.62 -26.88 -8.37
N PRO A 89 -4.99 -26.97 -7.09
CA PRO A 89 -5.54 -25.84 -6.36
C PRO A 89 -4.62 -24.61 -6.42
N GLY A 90 -5.20 -23.50 -6.86
CA GLY A 90 -4.57 -22.20 -6.99
C GLY A 90 -5.16 -21.16 -6.05
N LEU A 91 -4.68 -19.92 -6.19
CA LEU A 91 -5.07 -18.82 -5.32
C LEU A 91 -6.10 -17.91 -6.00
N GLY A 92 -7.31 -17.89 -5.45
CA GLY A 92 -8.44 -17.07 -5.89
C GLY A 92 -8.52 -15.72 -5.22
N PHE A 93 -9.39 -14.84 -5.73
CA PHE A 93 -9.70 -13.58 -5.04
C PHE A 93 -10.44 -13.80 -3.71
N LYS A 94 -11.25 -14.86 -3.62
CA LYS A 94 -11.97 -15.24 -2.39
C LYS A 94 -11.05 -15.64 -1.24
N ASP A 95 -9.83 -16.10 -1.55
CA ASP A 95 -8.84 -16.52 -0.57
C ASP A 95 -8.06 -15.33 0.03
N PHE A 96 -8.23 -14.13 -0.52
CA PHE A 96 -7.64 -12.93 0.07
C PHE A 96 -8.42 -12.46 1.30
N PRO A 97 -7.73 -12.07 2.37
CA PRO A 97 -8.34 -11.40 3.51
C PRO A 97 -9.15 -10.17 3.10
N GLY A 98 -10.26 -9.96 3.79
CA GLY A 98 -11.26 -8.96 3.41
C GLY A 98 -12.28 -9.44 2.37
N ARG A 99 -12.04 -10.61 1.73
CA ARG A 99 -12.84 -11.20 0.65
C ARG A 99 -13.32 -10.11 -0.33
N PRO A 100 -12.41 -9.58 -1.16
CA PRO A 100 -12.73 -8.49 -2.08
C PRO A 100 -13.98 -8.84 -2.90
N TRP A 101 -14.88 -7.88 -3.04
CA TRP A 101 -16.07 -8.07 -3.87
C TRP A 101 -15.66 -8.11 -5.33
N MET A 102 -16.09 -9.12 -6.06
CA MET A 102 -15.80 -9.25 -7.47
C MET A 102 -16.99 -8.73 -8.27
N MET A 103 -16.74 -7.95 -9.31
CA MET A 103 -17.80 -7.36 -10.13
C MET A 103 -17.25 -6.97 -11.51
N ALA A 104 -18.12 -6.60 -12.44
CA ALA A 104 -17.67 -5.97 -13.67
C ALA A 104 -17.36 -4.50 -13.43
N ARG A 105 -16.36 -3.95 -14.12
CA ARG A 105 -16.07 -2.50 -14.09
C ARG A 105 -17.29 -1.65 -14.50
N GLY A 106 -18.16 -2.22 -15.34
CA GLY A 106 -19.44 -1.63 -15.72
C GLY A 106 -20.34 -1.34 -14.52
N ASP A 107 -20.38 -2.23 -13.54
CA ASP A 107 -21.28 -2.17 -12.38
C ASP A 107 -20.97 -0.94 -11.51
N VAL A 108 -19.69 -0.69 -11.21
CA VAL A 108 -19.27 0.49 -10.43
C VAL A 108 -19.56 1.80 -11.18
N LYS A 109 -19.34 1.83 -12.49
CA LYS A 109 -19.69 3.00 -13.30
C LYS A 109 -21.19 3.24 -13.31
N ALA A 110 -22.01 2.19 -13.46
CA ALA A 110 -23.46 2.29 -13.46
C ALA A 110 -23.98 2.79 -12.11
N ALA A 111 -23.46 2.25 -11.00
CA ALA A 111 -23.77 2.70 -9.65
C ALA A 111 -23.43 4.18 -9.44
N GLY A 112 -22.22 4.59 -9.83
CA GLY A 112 -21.79 5.99 -9.73
C GLY A 112 -22.62 6.92 -10.60
N PHE A 113 -22.95 6.49 -11.82
CA PHE A 113 -23.77 7.27 -12.74
C PHE A 113 -25.19 7.45 -12.22
N ALA A 114 -25.80 6.39 -11.68
CA ALA A 114 -27.13 6.44 -11.09
C ALA A 114 -27.20 7.33 -9.84
N ALA A 115 -26.08 7.53 -9.16
CA ALA A 115 -25.99 8.44 -8.02
C ALA A 115 -25.64 9.88 -8.41
N LEU A 116 -25.21 10.11 -9.65
CA LEU A 116 -24.84 11.44 -10.12
C LEU A 116 -26.12 12.29 -10.29
N PRO A 117 -26.20 13.47 -9.65
CA PRO A 117 -27.38 14.33 -9.79
C PRO A 117 -27.64 14.72 -11.24
N SER A 118 -28.92 14.80 -11.63
CA SER A 118 -29.35 15.03 -13.01
C SER A 118 -28.99 16.42 -13.55
N ASP A 119 -28.65 17.36 -12.66
CA ASP A 119 -28.20 18.71 -12.98
C ASP A 119 -26.68 18.78 -13.26
N VAL A 120 -25.93 17.70 -13.06
CA VAL A 120 -24.52 17.63 -13.47
C VAL A 120 -24.45 17.53 -14.99
N GLU A 121 -23.87 18.56 -15.61
CA GLU A 121 -23.64 18.61 -17.04
C GLU A 121 -22.62 17.52 -17.47
N ILE A 122 -22.93 16.79 -18.54
CA ILE A 122 -22.05 15.80 -19.16
C ILE A 122 -21.91 16.11 -20.64
N ARG A 123 -20.68 16.32 -21.10
CA ARG A 123 -20.34 16.59 -22.50
C ARG A 123 -19.61 15.39 -23.09
N TYR A 124 -20.29 14.67 -23.96
CA TYR A 124 -19.71 13.57 -24.73
C TYR A 124 -18.93 14.10 -25.94
N ALA A 125 -18.16 13.22 -26.57
CA ALA A 125 -17.33 13.55 -27.72
C ALA A 125 -16.41 14.77 -27.48
N THR A 126 -16.06 15.10 -26.24
CA THR A 126 -15.37 16.36 -25.91
C THR A 126 -14.02 16.09 -25.28
N VAL A 127 -12.99 16.85 -25.66
CA VAL A 127 -11.64 16.76 -25.09
C VAL A 127 -11.06 18.14 -24.81
N PRO A 128 -10.27 18.33 -23.73
CA PRO A 128 -9.50 19.55 -23.57
C PRO A 128 -8.34 19.58 -24.58
N THR A 129 -8.14 20.73 -25.22
CA THR A 129 -7.05 20.96 -26.17
C THR A 129 -6.07 22.03 -25.68
N ARG A 130 -6.50 22.88 -24.74
CA ARG A 130 -5.65 23.88 -24.09
C ARG A 130 -6.07 24.06 -22.63
N ILE A 131 -5.10 24.22 -21.74
CA ILE A 131 -5.31 24.56 -20.32
C ILE A 131 -4.34 25.68 -19.97
N GLU A 132 -4.86 26.79 -19.45
CA GLU A 132 -4.08 27.96 -19.06
C GLU A 132 -4.38 28.29 -17.61
N GLN A 133 -3.35 28.15 -16.76
CA GLN A 133 -3.48 28.45 -15.34
C GLN A 133 -3.29 29.93 -15.08
N GLU A 134 -4.19 30.49 -14.28
CA GLU A 134 -4.18 31.87 -13.81
C GLU A 134 -4.01 31.89 -12.28
N ALA A 135 -3.88 33.08 -11.68
CA ALA A 135 -3.62 33.21 -10.23
C ALA A 135 -4.78 32.69 -9.36
N ASP A 136 -6.01 32.79 -9.85
CA ASP A 136 -7.26 32.52 -9.14
C ASP A 136 -8.19 31.57 -9.91
N GLY A 137 -7.71 30.93 -10.98
CA GLY A 137 -8.53 30.05 -11.80
C GLY A 137 -7.78 29.41 -12.97
N VAL A 138 -8.55 28.85 -13.89
CA VAL A 138 -8.02 28.12 -15.04
C VAL A 138 -8.96 28.26 -16.23
N THR A 139 -8.39 28.66 -17.37
CA THR A 139 -9.11 28.75 -18.64
C THR A 139 -8.83 27.48 -19.45
N VAL A 140 -9.90 26.83 -19.93
CA VAL A 140 -9.83 25.55 -20.64
C VAL A 140 -10.51 25.67 -21.99
N THR A 141 -9.79 25.30 -23.06
CA THR A 141 -10.39 25.11 -24.39
C THR A 141 -10.79 23.65 -24.53
N LEU A 142 -12.08 23.43 -24.80
CA LEU A 142 -12.70 22.14 -25.03
C LEU A 142 -13.08 22.03 -26.50
N THR A 143 -12.75 20.91 -27.13
CA THR A 143 -13.01 20.66 -28.55
C THR A 143 -13.90 19.43 -28.71
N ASP A 144 -14.96 19.57 -29.52
CA ASP A 144 -15.79 18.47 -29.99
C ASP A 144 -14.99 17.63 -31.00
N THR A 145 -14.85 16.34 -30.69
CA THR A 145 -14.06 15.37 -31.46
C THR A 145 -14.77 14.89 -32.73
N VAL A 146 -16.07 15.14 -32.87
CA VAL A 146 -16.88 14.79 -34.05
C VAL A 146 -17.06 16.02 -34.94
N GLY A 147 -17.52 17.13 -34.36
CA GLY A 147 -17.83 18.37 -35.07
C GLY A 147 -16.67 19.36 -35.20
N GLY A 148 -15.58 19.18 -34.45
CA GLY A 148 -14.40 20.06 -34.48
C GLY A 148 -14.59 21.43 -33.82
N ALA A 149 -15.82 21.79 -33.43
CA ALA A 149 -16.12 23.04 -32.75
C ALA A 149 -15.38 23.12 -31.41
N SER A 150 -14.85 24.30 -31.08
CA SER A 150 -14.13 24.52 -29.82
C SER A 150 -14.76 25.65 -29.03
N VAL A 151 -14.84 25.47 -27.71
CA VAL A 151 -15.31 26.47 -26.76
C VAL A 151 -14.24 26.68 -25.69
N THR A 152 -14.01 27.93 -25.31
CA THR A 152 -13.09 28.28 -24.22
C THR A 152 -13.92 28.77 -23.03
N GLU A 153 -13.73 28.14 -21.88
CA GLU A 153 -14.45 28.45 -20.65
C GLU A 153 -13.49 28.62 -19.48
N ARG A 154 -13.87 29.49 -18.54
CA ARG A 154 -13.16 29.68 -17.27
C ARG A 154 -13.76 28.79 -16.19
N PHE A 155 -12.88 28.20 -15.38
CA PHE A 155 -13.19 27.37 -14.24
C PHE A 155 -12.28 27.71 -13.04
N ASP A 156 -12.63 27.24 -11.85
CA ASP A 156 -11.82 27.43 -10.64
C ASP A 156 -10.75 26.35 -10.48
N LEU A 157 -10.99 25.15 -11.05
CA LEU A 157 -10.10 23.98 -10.95
C LEU A 157 -10.34 23.03 -12.13
N VAL A 158 -9.29 22.42 -12.68
CA VAL A 158 -9.43 21.26 -13.60
C VAL A 158 -9.09 19.97 -12.86
N VAL A 159 -9.97 18.97 -12.98
CA VAL A 159 -9.72 17.62 -12.47
C VAL A 159 -9.43 16.68 -13.65
N GLY A 160 -8.18 16.21 -13.74
CA GLY A 160 -7.79 15.18 -14.71
C GLY A 160 -8.12 13.77 -14.21
N ALA A 161 -9.09 13.11 -14.83
CA ALA A 161 -9.53 11.75 -14.51
C ALA A 161 -9.67 10.87 -15.77
N ASP A 162 -8.99 11.22 -16.86
CA ASP A 162 -9.05 10.59 -18.18
C ASP A 162 -8.03 9.45 -18.35
N GLY A 163 -7.59 8.92 -17.21
CA GLY A 163 -6.84 7.67 -17.10
C GLY A 163 -5.37 7.77 -17.52
N LEU A 164 -4.84 6.63 -17.95
CA LEU A 164 -3.40 6.43 -18.12
C LEU A 164 -2.83 7.23 -19.30
N ARG A 165 -3.63 7.52 -20.32
CA ARG A 165 -3.27 8.37 -21.47
C ARG A 165 -3.89 9.76 -21.33
N SER A 166 -3.69 10.37 -20.16
CA SER A 166 -4.32 11.62 -19.78
C SER A 166 -3.91 12.79 -20.67
N THR A 167 -4.93 13.45 -21.21
CA THR A 167 -4.87 14.71 -21.94
C THR A 167 -4.56 15.85 -20.98
N VAL A 168 -5.22 15.88 -19.82
CA VAL A 168 -5.00 16.91 -18.80
C VAL A 168 -3.57 16.89 -18.31
N ARG A 169 -3.02 15.71 -17.98
CA ARG A 169 -1.62 15.58 -17.56
C ARG A 169 -0.66 16.11 -18.63
N ARG A 170 -0.92 15.77 -19.89
CA ARG A 170 -0.09 16.22 -21.01
C ARG A 170 -0.10 17.75 -21.16
N LEU A 171 -1.27 18.37 -21.05
CA LEU A 171 -1.44 19.81 -21.19
C LEU A 171 -0.87 20.59 -20.00
N ALA A 172 -1.06 20.10 -18.77
CA ALA A 172 -0.64 20.80 -17.56
C ALA A 172 0.84 20.55 -17.19
N PHE A 173 1.36 19.35 -17.43
CA PHE A 173 2.67 18.92 -16.91
C PHE A 173 3.64 18.44 -18.01
N GLY A 174 3.26 18.56 -19.28
CA GLY A 174 4.05 18.10 -20.42
C GLY A 174 3.93 16.59 -20.72
N PRO A 175 4.78 16.04 -21.60
CA PRO A 175 4.62 14.70 -22.17
C PRO A 175 4.38 13.61 -21.12
N HIS A 176 3.36 12.78 -21.33
CA HIS A 176 2.94 11.81 -20.32
C HIS A 176 4.00 10.71 -20.09
N GLU A 177 4.89 10.52 -21.05
CA GLU A 177 6.00 9.56 -21.03
C GLU A 177 6.97 9.84 -19.88
N LYS A 178 7.06 11.09 -19.41
CA LYS A 178 7.85 11.46 -18.22
C LYS A 178 7.29 10.85 -16.92
N TYR A 179 6.01 10.50 -16.91
CA TYR A 179 5.28 10.03 -15.73
C TYR A 179 4.88 8.56 -15.82
N LEU A 180 5.15 7.89 -16.94
CA LEU A 180 4.82 6.48 -17.16
C LEU A 180 6.10 5.68 -17.28
N ARG A 181 6.27 4.62 -16.47
CA ARG A 181 7.26 3.59 -16.81
C ARG A 181 6.58 2.48 -17.60
N ARG A 182 7.26 2.06 -18.66
CA ARG A 182 6.79 1.02 -19.58
C ARG A 182 7.27 -0.32 -19.05
N LEU A 183 6.32 -1.20 -18.72
CA LEU A 183 6.62 -2.61 -18.43
C LEU A 183 6.63 -3.46 -19.71
N ASN A 184 6.25 -2.87 -20.84
CA ASN A 184 6.18 -3.55 -22.12
C ASN A 184 5.20 -4.73 -22.10
N TYR A 185 4.09 -4.63 -21.34
CA TYR A 185 3.02 -5.64 -21.37
C TYR A 185 1.78 -5.14 -22.11
N MET A 186 1.12 -6.07 -22.79
CA MET A 186 -0.25 -5.95 -23.27
C MET A 186 -1.20 -6.62 -22.28
N ALA A 187 -2.41 -6.09 -22.19
CA ALA A 187 -3.54 -6.69 -21.49
C ALA A 187 -4.70 -6.88 -22.48
N VAL A 188 -5.24 -8.10 -22.49
CA VAL A 188 -6.42 -8.46 -23.29
C VAL A 188 -7.50 -8.95 -22.35
N ALA A 189 -8.70 -8.37 -22.40
CA ALA A 189 -9.80 -8.82 -21.56
C ALA A 189 -11.14 -8.80 -22.30
N PHE A 190 -11.92 -9.87 -22.13
CA PHE A 190 -13.22 -10.07 -22.79
C PHE A 190 -14.04 -11.11 -22.02
N HIS A 191 -15.33 -11.22 -22.34
CA HIS A 191 -16.21 -12.24 -21.76
C HIS A 191 -16.06 -13.56 -22.49
N LEU A 192 -15.96 -14.66 -21.74
CA LEU A 192 -16.02 -16.00 -22.31
C LEU A 192 -17.49 -16.42 -22.50
N PRO A 193 -17.81 -17.16 -23.58
CA PRO A 193 -19.17 -17.64 -23.82
C PRO A 193 -19.63 -18.70 -22.80
N GLY A 194 -18.70 -19.35 -22.10
CA GLY A 194 -18.99 -20.40 -21.12
C GLY A 194 -17.79 -20.77 -20.26
N ALA A 195 -17.91 -21.88 -19.52
CA ALA A 195 -16.82 -22.45 -18.73
C ALA A 195 -15.68 -22.94 -19.63
N LEU A 196 -14.46 -22.98 -19.08
CA LEU A 196 -13.34 -23.61 -19.78
C LEU A 196 -13.48 -25.14 -19.75
N PRO A 197 -12.98 -25.86 -20.77
CA PRO A 197 -13.00 -27.32 -20.76
C PRO A 197 -12.39 -27.90 -19.47
N GLY A 198 -13.10 -28.85 -18.85
CA GLY A 198 -12.66 -29.53 -17.64
C GLY A 198 -12.89 -28.77 -16.32
N HIS A 199 -13.52 -27.59 -16.34
CA HIS A 199 -13.75 -26.76 -15.15
C HIS A 199 -15.20 -26.30 -15.06
N ASP A 200 -15.68 -26.02 -13.85
CA ASP A 200 -17.00 -25.44 -13.64
C ASP A 200 -17.01 -23.95 -14.02
N GLN A 201 -18.19 -23.40 -14.37
CA GLN A 201 -18.32 -21.98 -14.69
C GLN A 201 -17.99 -21.07 -13.50
N SER A 202 -18.17 -21.58 -12.28
CA SER A 202 -17.84 -20.90 -11.03
C SER A 202 -16.35 -20.97 -10.67
N ASP A 203 -15.55 -21.77 -11.39
CA ASP A 203 -14.13 -21.92 -11.14
C ASP A 203 -13.31 -20.81 -11.79
N SER A 204 -12.23 -20.42 -11.12
CA SER A 204 -11.24 -19.49 -11.68
C SER A 204 -10.00 -20.26 -12.09
N VAL A 205 -9.58 -20.13 -13.34
CA VAL A 205 -8.42 -20.83 -13.90
C VAL A 205 -7.32 -19.83 -14.13
N THR A 206 -6.13 -20.08 -13.59
CA THR A 206 -4.94 -19.26 -13.78
C THR A 206 -3.87 -20.09 -14.47
N ARG A 207 -3.31 -19.57 -15.56
CA ARG A 207 -2.07 -20.04 -16.14
C ARG A 207 -1.07 -18.90 -16.09
N ALA A 208 0.07 -19.13 -15.47
CA ALA A 208 1.08 -18.09 -15.32
C ALA A 208 2.45 -18.66 -15.70
N GLU A 209 3.12 -17.99 -16.62
CA GLU A 209 4.44 -18.32 -17.14
C GLU A 209 5.30 -17.05 -17.12
N PRO A 210 6.63 -17.16 -17.19
CA PRO A 210 7.47 -15.99 -17.35
C PRO A 210 6.96 -15.11 -18.50
N GLN A 211 6.73 -13.83 -18.21
CA GLN A 211 6.31 -12.81 -19.18
C GLN A 211 4.92 -12.96 -19.80
N ARG A 212 4.11 -13.94 -19.39
CA ARG A 212 2.73 -14.09 -19.87
C ARG A 212 1.82 -14.81 -18.88
N SER A 213 0.55 -14.47 -18.90
CA SER A 213 -0.44 -15.10 -18.03
C SER A 213 -1.83 -15.03 -18.62
N MET A 214 -2.66 -16.01 -18.28
CA MET A 214 -4.09 -16.06 -18.53
C MET A 214 -4.80 -16.28 -17.20
N ARG A 215 -5.89 -15.55 -16.95
CA ARG A 215 -6.74 -15.80 -15.79
C ARG A 215 -8.20 -15.62 -16.10
N THR A 216 -9.05 -16.54 -15.66
CA THR A 216 -10.50 -16.38 -15.70
C THR A 216 -11.04 -15.87 -14.37
N PHE A 217 -12.12 -15.10 -14.46
CA PHE A 217 -12.81 -14.47 -13.35
C PHE A 217 -14.29 -14.82 -13.45
N PRO A 218 -14.74 -15.79 -12.65
CA PRO A 218 -16.12 -16.25 -12.66
C PRO A 218 -17.03 -15.28 -11.91
N PHE A 219 -18.26 -15.14 -12.43
CA PHE A 219 -19.35 -14.40 -11.80
C PHE A 219 -20.52 -15.34 -11.49
N LYS A 220 -21.26 -15.05 -10.42
CA LYS A 220 -22.45 -15.83 -9.99
C LYS A 220 -23.62 -15.74 -10.98
N ASP A 221 -23.69 -14.64 -11.71
CA ASP A 221 -24.86 -14.17 -12.45
C ASP A 221 -24.49 -13.73 -13.87
N GLY A 222 -23.48 -14.35 -14.48
CA GLY A 222 -23.09 -14.02 -15.85
C GLY A 222 -21.85 -14.78 -16.34
N PRO A 223 -21.47 -14.58 -17.62
CA PRO A 223 -20.31 -15.21 -18.21
C PRO A 223 -19.00 -14.80 -17.52
N PRO A 224 -18.06 -15.72 -17.32
CA PRO A 224 -16.75 -15.37 -16.78
C PRO A 224 -16.02 -14.39 -17.70
N THR A 225 -15.18 -13.53 -17.12
CA THR A 225 -14.25 -12.69 -17.89
C THR A 225 -12.88 -13.34 -17.92
N VAL A 226 -12.15 -13.22 -19.01
CA VAL A 226 -10.73 -13.60 -19.07
C VAL A 226 -9.84 -12.36 -19.10
N LEU A 227 -8.66 -12.45 -18.48
CA LEU A 227 -7.57 -11.49 -18.62
C LEU A 227 -6.31 -12.23 -19.06
N LEU A 228 -5.84 -11.89 -20.24
CA LEU A 228 -4.54 -12.27 -20.75
C LEU A 228 -3.57 -11.10 -20.55
N LYS A 229 -2.33 -11.43 -20.20
CA LYS A 229 -1.22 -10.47 -20.20
C LYS A 229 -0.03 -11.11 -20.88
N TYR A 230 0.70 -10.33 -21.65
CA TYR A 230 1.93 -10.80 -22.26
C TYR A 230 2.91 -9.65 -22.50
N ARG A 231 4.21 -9.91 -22.40
CA ARG A 231 5.26 -8.93 -22.68
C ARG A 231 5.52 -8.82 -24.19
N THR A 232 5.82 -7.63 -24.68
CA THR A 232 6.13 -7.30 -26.07
C THR A 232 7.18 -6.19 -26.13
N ASP A 233 8.16 -6.30 -27.02
CA ASP A 233 9.19 -5.27 -27.19
C ASP A 233 8.66 -4.02 -27.92
N ASP A 234 7.60 -4.18 -28.72
CA ASP A 234 6.94 -3.09 -29.44
C ASP A 234 5.41 -3.14 -29.28
N ALA A 235 4.96 -2.49 -28.22
CA ALA A 235 3.54 -2.36 -27.93
C ALA A 235 2.76 -1.46 -28.90
N GLN A 236 3.40 -0.76 -29.86
CA GLN A 236 2.69 0.00 -30.90
C GLN A 236 2.35 -0.91 -32.08
N ALA A 237 3.28 -1.78 -32.46
CA ALA A 237 3.06 -2.79 -33.50
C ALA A 237 1.92 -3.77 -33.16
N GLU A 238 1.64 -4.01 -31.87
CA GLU A 238 0.54 -4.88 -31.44
C GLU A 238 -0.85 -4.44 -31.94
N PHE A 239 -1.05 -3.15 -32.19
CA PHE A 239 -2.36 -2.60 -32.57
C PHE A 239 -2.70 -2.74 -34.07
N THR A 240 -1.76 -3.23 -34.90
CA THR A 240 -1.92 -3.24 -36.37
C THR A 240 -2.38 -4.58 -36.94
N ARG A 241 -2.53 -5.62 -36.11
CA ARG A 241 -2.86 -7.00 -36.51
C ARG A 241 -4.08 -7.54 -35.73
N PRO A 242 -4.73 -8.63 -36.19
CA PRO A 242 -5.81 -9.28 -35.45
C PRO A 242 -5.35 -9.70 -34.03
N LYS A 243 -6.22 -9.50 -33.04
CA LYS A 243 -5.88 -9.68 -31.62
C LYS A 243 -5.56 -11.14 -31.27
N ALA A 244 -6.33 -12.08 -31.83
CA ALA A 244 -6.15 -13.52 -31.61
C ALA A 244 -4.80 -14.01 -32.13
N ASP A 245 -4.41 -13.63 -33.34
CA ASP A 245 -3.11 -13.95 -33.93
C ASP A 245 -1.94 -13.52 -33.03
N ARG A 246 -2.00 -12.31 -32.45
CA ARG A 246 -0.94 -11.81 -31.57
C ARG A 246 -0.84 -12.64 -30.28
N VAL A 247 -1.97 -12.92 -29.64
CA VAL A 247 -1.97 -13.73 -28.41
C VAL A 247 -1.52 -15.16 -28.71
N GLY A 248 -1.92 -15.72 -29.86
CA GLY A 248 -1.46 -17.03 -30.35
C GLY A 248 0.04 -17.07 -30.58
N GLU A 249 0.61 -16.11 -31.33
CA GLU A 249 2.05 -16.01 -31.57
C GLU A 249 2.87 -15.93 -30.28
N VAL A 250 2.42 -15.12 -29.32
CA VAL A 250 3.12 -14.94 -28.03
C VAL A 250 3.04 -16.17 -27.12
N SER A 251 2.09 -17.06 -27.39
CA SER A 251 2.00 -18.36 -26.72
C SER A 251 3.08 -19.35 -27.18
N GLY A 252 3.81 -19.03 -28.26
CA GLY A 252 4.92 -19.82 -28.80
C GLY A 252 4.47 -20.99 -29.69
N PRO A 253 5.42 -21.76 -30.25
CA PRO A 253 5.13 -22.88 -31.17
C PRO A 253 4.62 -24.14 -30.45
N GLU A 254 4.73 -24.20 -29.13
CA GLU A 254 4.25 -25.32 -28.33
C GLU A 254 2.71 -25.33 -28.26
N PRO A 255 2.08 -26.51 -28.15
CA PRO A 255 0.63 -26.60 -28.02
C PRO A 255 0.10 -25.68 -26.91
N THR A 256 -0.95 -24.92 -27.23
CA THR A 256 -1.56 -23.97 -26.30
C THR A 256 -2.24 -24.67 -25.12
N GLY A 257 -2.57 -25.95 -25.25
CA GLY A 257 -3.36 -26.71 -24.28
C GLY A 257 -4.86 -26.41 -24.43
N THR A 258 -5.71 -27.27 -23.88
CA THR A 258 -7.17 -27.19 -24.05
C THR A 258 -7.78 -25.89 -23.55
N ALA A 259 -7.35 -25.42 -22.37
CA ALA A 259 -7.88 -24.21 -21.75
C ALA A 259 -7.51 -22.93 -22.51
N LEU A 260 -6.24 -22.75 -22.89
CA LEU A 260 -5.82 -21.55 -23.64
C LEU A 260 -6.33 -21.60 -25.08
N GLY A 261 -6.39 -22.78 -25.71
CA GLY A 261 -7.01 -22.94 -27.03
C GLY A 261 -8.45 -22.42 -27.04
N ALA A 262 -9.28 -22.87 -26.10
CA ALA A 262 -10.66 -22.40 -25.97
C ALA A 262 -10.77 -20.87 -25.74
N VAL A 263 -9.81 -20.27 -25.02
CA VAL A 263 -9.75 -18.81 -24.84
C VAL A 263 -9.40 -18.09 -26.15
N LEU A 264 -8.45 -18.62 -26.94
CA LEU A 264 -8.09 -18.04 -28.23
C LEU A 264 -9.24 -18.11 -29.23
N ASP A 265 -9.93 -19.25 -29.30
CA ASP A 265 -11.12 -19.43 -30.16
C ASP A 265 -12.24 -18.44 -29.75
N ALA A 266 -12.46 -18.27 -28.45
CA ALA A 266 -13.43 -17.30 -27.94
C ALA A 266 -13.02 -15.84 -28.22
N LEU A 267 -11.72 -15.54 -28.28
CA LEU A 267 -11.21 -14.19 -28.57
C LEU A 267 -11.48 -13.79 -30.03
N GLU A 268 -11.45 -14.73 -30.99
CA GLU A 268 -11.74 -14.46 -32.40
C GLU A 268 -13.17 -13.98 -32.65
N SER A 269 -14.12 -14.51 -31.87
CA SER A 269 -15.56 -14.22 -31.99
C SER A 269 -16.06 -13.18 -30.98
N ALA A 270 -15.20 -12.65 -30.11
CA ALA A 270 -15.58 -11.70 -29.08
C ALA A 270 -15.89 -10.31 -29.67
N GLU A 271 -17.12 -9.85 -29.49
CA GLU A 271 -17.57 -8.52 -29.93
C GLU A 271 -16.89 -7.39 -29.12
N ASP A 272 -16.76 -7.56 -27.82
CA ASP A 272 -16.21 -6.58 -26.89
C ASP A 272 -14.88 -7.05 -26.27
N VAL A 273 -13.78 -6.55 -26.81
CA VAL A 273 -12.42 -6.89 -26.34
C VAL A 273 -11.66 -5.63 -25.92
N LEU A 274 -11.30 -5.55 -24.64
CA LEU A 274 -10.23 -4.66 -24.19
C LEU A 274 -8.91 -5.18 -24.73
N PHE A 275 -8.21 -4.35 -25.48
CA PHE A 275 -6.85 -4.61 -25.95
C PHE A 275 -6.04 -3.33 -25.77
N ASP A 276 -5.20 -3.29 -24.75
CA ASP A 276 -4.41 -2.10 -24.43
C ASP A 276 -3.09 -2.46 -23.74
N ARG A 277 -2.19 -1.50 -23.67
CA ARG A 277 -0.95 -1.60 -22.88
C ARG A 277 -1.30 -1.66 -21.40
N ALA A 278 -0.58 -2.48 -20.65
CA ALA A 278 -0.68 -2.54 -19.19
C ALA A 278 0.38 -1.62 -18.55
N PRO A 279 0.00 -0.46 -17.99
CA PRO A 279 0.91 0.33 -17.16
C PRO A 279 0.87 -0.12 -15.68
N ILE A 280 1.87 0.36 -14.94
CA ILE A 280 2.34 -0.05 -13.60
C ILE A 280 1.30 -0.17 -12.47
N GLU A 281 0.11 0.42 -12.58
CA GLU A 281 -0.80 0.51 -11.43
C GLU A 281 -1.37 -0.84 -10.96
N TYR A 282 -1.24 -1.92 -11.73
CA TYR A 282 -1.74 -3.24 -11.33
C TYR A 282 -0.76 -4.09 -10.51
N LEU A 283 0.47 -3.64 -10.26
CA LEU A 283 1.46 -4.46 -9.55
C LEU A 283 2.28 -3.73 -8.48
N GLN A 284 2.34 -2.40 -8.45
CA GLN A 284 3.08 -1.67 -7.41
C GLN A 284 2.40 -0.32 -7.11
N GLY A 285 1.86 -0.17 -5.91
CA GLY A 285 1.55 1.14 -5.37
C GLY A 285 2.85 1.88 -5.12
N ASN A 286 2.95 3.12 -5.61
CA ASN A 286 3.94 4.07 -5.12
C ASN A 286 3.34 5.47 -5.07
N GLY A 287 3.46 6.08 -3.88
CA GLY A 287 3.02 7.41 -3.57
C GLY A 287 3.80 8.48 -4.32
N MET A 288 3.07 9.49 -4.79
CA MET A 288 3.60 10.72 -5.33
C MET A 288 4.25 11.54 -4.20
N GLN A 289 5.53 11.86 -4.35
CA GLN A 289 6.25 12.78 -3.47
C GLN A 289 5.63 14.19 -3.58
N MET A 290 5.09 14.71 -2.49
CA MET A 290 4.88 16.16 -2.34
C MET A 290 6.03 16.74 -1.52
N ARG A 291 6.91 17.48 -2.20
CA ARG A 291 7.86 18.39 -1.55
C ARG A 291 7.10 19.68 -1.22
N SER A 292 6.96 20.02 0.06
CA SER A 292 6.54 21.35 0.46
C SER A 292 7.73 22.30 0.39
N ALA A 293 7.64 23.30 -0.47
CA ALA A 293 8.53 24.45 -0.52
C ALA A 293 7.95 25.61 0.32
N ARG A 294 8.81 26.27 1.10
CA ARG A 294 8.82 27.69 1.56
C ARG A 294 10.18 27.89 2.27
N ALA A 295 11.16 28.61 1.72
CA ALA A 295 11.35 30.08 1.67
C ALA A 295 11.29 30.73 3.07
N SER A 296 12.21 31.58 3.55
CA SER A 296 13.50 32.15 3.08
C SER A 296 14.07 32.98 4.26
N ASP A 297 15.41 33.05 4.35
CA ASP A 297 16.30 34.04 5.00
C ASP A 297 15.86 34.87 6.21
N ARG A 298 16.74 34.89 7.23
CA ARG A 298 17.36 36.14 7.72
C ARG A 298 18.66 35.89 8.48
N GLU A 299 19.72 36.54 8.01
CA GLU A 299 21.00 36.74 8.68
C GLU A 299 20.88 37.62 9.93
N LEU A 300 21.85 37.45 10.84
CA LEU A 300 22.46 38.38 11.84
C LEU A 300 22.86 37.51 13.06
N GLY A 301 24.03 37.55 13.67
CA GLY A 301 25.29 38.28 13.52
C GLY A 301 26.20 37.75 14.64
N ARG A 302 27.52 37.71 14.42
CA ARG A 302 28.52 37.18 15.37
C ARG A 302 28.63 38.05 16.63
N GLY A 303 28.83 37.44 17.81
CA GLY A 303 29.40 38.14 18.97
C GLY A 303 29.35 37.40 20.31
N PHE A 304 30.47 36.76 20.66
CA PHE A 304 31.01 36.48 22.01
C PHE A 304 30.30 35.49 22.97
N MET A 305 31.03 34.42 23.30
CA MET A 305 30.69 33.31 24.22
C MET A 305 31.10 33.61 25.68
N PRO A 306 30.44 32.94 26.65
CA PRO A 306 31.22 32.00 27.48
C PRO A 306 30.52 30.63 27.69
N ALA A 307 31.33 29.58 27.48
CA ALA A 307 31.17 28.18 27.91
C ALA A 307 29.87 27.44 27.56
N SER A 308 29.64 27.15 26.26
CA SER A 308 28.63 26.20 25.80
C SER A 308 29.11 24.75 25.89
N MET A 309 28.20 23.85 26.28
CA MET A 309 28.31 22.40 26.12
C MET A 309 28.69 22.01 24.68
N ASP A 310 29.39 20.88 24.55
CA ASP A 310 29.74 20.32 23.24
C ASP A 310 28.50 19.64 22.64
N GLU A 311 28.05 20.09 21.47
CA GLU A 311 26.91 19.57 20.70
C GLU A 311 27.03 18.03 20.47
N THR A 312 28.28 17.54 20.54
CA THR A 312 28.71 16.14 20.54
C THR A 312 28.08 15.28 21.65
N GLU A 313 27.90 15.81 22.87
CA GLU A 313 27.33 15.03 23.99
C GLU A 313 25.81 14.83 23.83
N ALA A 314 25.11 15.84 23.34
CA ALA A 314 23.68 15.76 23.06
C ALA A 314 23.38 14.80 21.89
N ALA A 315 24.26 14.77 20.87
CA ALA A 315 24.17 13.84 19.74
C ALA A 315 24.22 12.37 20.19
N GLY A 316 24.97 12.05 21.26
CA GLY A 316 25.05 10.71 21.84
C GLY A 316 23.71 10.16 22.36
N TYR A 317 22.73 11.02 22.66
CA TYR A 317 21.40 10.58 23.10
C TYR A 317 20.43 10.30 21.94
N ARG A 318 20.80 10.58 20.68
CA ARG A 318 19.92 10.42 19.52
C ARG A 318 19.28 9.02 19.41
N PRO A 319 20.01 7.90 19.66
CA PRO A 319 19.40 6.56 19.62
C PRO A 319 18.27 6.38 20.65
N LEU A 320 18.50 6.80 21.90
CA LEU A 320 17.48 6.74 22.96
C LEU A 320 16.25 7.58 22.63
N LEU A 321 16.48 8.81 22.16
CA LEU A 321 15.42 9.73 21.77
C LEU A 321 14.60 9.16 20.62
N PHE A 322 15.25 8.55 19.63
CA PHE A 322 14.59 7.84 18.56
C PHE A 322 13.77 6.64 19.09
N SER A 323 14.30 5.84 20.04
CA SER A 323 13.53 4.75 20.66
C SER A 323 12.23 5.24 21.30
N ILE A 324 12.31 6.34 22.05
CA ILE A 324 11.14 6.92 22.69
C ILE A 324 10.15 7.41 21.64
N ALA A 325 10.63 8.18 20.65
CA ALA A 325 9.79 8.72 19.60
C ALA A 325 9.13 7.61 18.77
N TYR A 326 9.87 6.59 18.35
CA TYR A 326 9.36 5.45 17.58
C TYR A 326 8.39 4.59 18.39
N GLY A 327 8.68 4.33 19.67
CA GLY A 327 7.72 3.66 20.56
C GLY A 327 6.44 4.46 20.77
N MET A 328 6.52 5.79 20.69
CA MET A 328 5.37 6.66 20.70
C MET A 328 4.62 6.65 19.37
N THR A 329 5.28 6.76 18.22
CA THR A 329 4.62 6.98 16.91
C THR A 329 4.29 5.67 16.17
N GLY A 330 5.17 4.68 16.23
CA GLY A 330 5.17 3.52 15.33
C GLY A 330 5.54 3.88 13.88
N SER A 331 6.16 5.03 13.63
CA SER A 331 6.66 5.48 12.32
C SER A 331 8.11 5.93 12.47
N VAL A 332 8.98 5.47 11.57
CA VAL A 332 10.39 5.84 11.54
C VAL A 332 10.52 7.30 11.13
N GLY A 333 9.86 7.72 10.05
CA GLY A 333 9.91 9.11 9.59
C GLY A 333 9.42 10.10 10.65
N ASP A 334 8.25 9.84 11.25
CA ASP A 334 7.73 10.70 12.32
C ASP A 334 8.63 10.72 13.56
N ALA A 335 9.31 9.60 13.85
CA ALA A 335 10.24 9.54 14.97
C ALA A 335 11.50 10.36 14.71
N GLU A 336 12.06 10.31 13.49
CA GLU A 336 13.19 11.15 13.09
C GLU A 336 12.83 12.64 13.17
N ASP A 337 11.66 13.03 12.67
CA ASP A 337 11.16 14.40 12.71
C ASP A 337 11.01 14.91 14.15
N ILE A 338 10.41 14.11 15.05
CA ILE A 338 10.27 14.47 16.47
C ILE A 338 11.63 14.64 17.15
N VAL A 339 12.60 13.76 16.84
CA VAL A 339 13.95 13.87 17.39
C VAL A 339 14.63 15.14 16.87
N GLN A 340 14.48 15.45 15.59
CA GLN A 340 15.01 16.68 15.00
C GLN A 340 14.39 17.93 15.65
N ASP A 341 13.08 17.97 15.84
CA ASP A 341 12.40 19.05 16.54
C ASP A 341 12.91 19.21 17.99
N ALA A 342 13.22 18.11 18.68
CA ALA A 342 13.77 18.17 20.02
C ALA A 342 15.18 18.80 20.06
N PHE A 343 16.03 18.50 19.07
CA PHE A 343 17.33 19.17 18.94
C PHE A 343 17.17 20.66 18.59
N LEU A 344 16.19 21.04 17.76
CA LEU A 344 15.89 22.46 17.50
C LEU A 344 15.44 23.21 18.76
N VAL A 345 14.63 22.56 19.62
CA VAL A 345 14.25 23.10 20.94
C VAL A 345 15.48 23.27 21.83
N LEU A 346 16.41 22.31 21.79
CA LEU A 346 17.68 22.43 22.52
C LEU A 346 18.50 23.62 22.03
N THR A 347 18.66 23.79 20.71
CA THR A 347 19.39 24.93 20.13
C THR A 347 18.78 26.26 20.55
N ARG A 348 17.45 26.40 20.54
CA ARG A 348 16.78 27.62 21.00
C ARG A 348 17.00 27.89 22.48
N ALA A 349 16.91 26.86 23.34
CA ALA A 349 17.16 27.01 24.77
C ALA A 349 18.59 27.51 25.05
N HIS A 350 19.58 27.06 24.27
CA HIS A 350 20.95 27.58 24.36
C HIS A 350 21.07 29.03 23.88
N GLN A 351 20.40 29.41 22.78
CA GLN A 351 20.36 30.79 22.28
C GLN A 351 19.68 31.75 23.27
N GLU A 352 18.73 31.24 24.07
CA GLU A 352 18.02 31.97 25.13
C GLU A 352 18.75 31.89 26.49
N GLU A 353 20.00 31.40 26.51
CA GLU A 353 20.83 31.27 27.73
C GLU A 353 20.16 30.45 28.86
N THR A 354 19.27 29.52 28.50
CA THR A 354 18.61 28.64 29.48
C THR A 354 19.60 27.62 30.03
N VAL A 355 19.77 27.56 31.35
CA VAL A 355 20.65 26.60 32.01
C VAL A 355 20.02 25.20 32.02
N ILE A 356 20.62 24.26 31.28
CA ILE A 356 20.21 22.85 31.21
C ILE A 356 21.18 22.02 32.04
N VAL A 357 20.71 21.50 33.18
CA VAL A 357 21.54 20.75 34.14
C VAL A 357 21.70 19.28 33.75
N ASP A 358 20.64 18.65 33.20
CA ASP A 358 20.65 17.26 32.73
C ASP A 358 20.08 17.21 31.29
N PRO A 359 20.95 17.14 30.27
CA PRO A 359 20.54 17.10 28.87
C PRO A 359 19.69 15.87 28.52
N LYS A 360 20.02 14.71 29.10
CA LYS A 360 19.29 13.46 28.86
C LYS A 360 17.86 13.58 29.37
N ALA A 361 17.68 14.06 30.60
CA ALA A 361 16.36 14.25 31.19
C ALA A 361 15.56 15.35 30.47
N TYR A 362 16.23 16.41 30.02
CA TYR A 362 15.62 17.49 29.24
C TYR A 362 15.10 16.97 27.88
N LEU A 363 15.96 16.36 27.08
CA LEU A 363 15.61 15.86 25.74
C LEU A 363 14.57 14.73 25.79
N THR A 364 14.68 13.80 26.75
CA THR A 364 13.66 12.77 27.00
C THR A 364 12.30 13.42 27.29
N THR A 365 12.28 14.50 28.07
CA THR A 365 11.05 15.25 28.36
C THR A 365 10.47 15.88 27.10
N VAL A 366 11.30 16.56 26.31
CA VAL A 366 10.88 17.23 25.07
C VAL A 366 10.33 16.21 24.08
N VAL A 367 11.07 15.16 23.76
CA VAL A 367 10.65 14.11 22.81
C VAL A 367 9.36 13.43 23.25
N THR A 368 9.23 13.10 24.53
CA THR A 368 7.99 12.47 25.03
C THR A 368 6.79 13.41 24.84
N ARG A 369 6.94 14.70 25.14
CA ARG A 369 5.85 15.68 25.00
C ARG A 369 5.49 15.94 23.54
N LEU A 370 6.49 16.04 22.66
CA LEU A 370 6.29 16.10 21.22
C LEU A 370 5.55 14.85 20.70
N GLY A 371 5.93 13.66 21.15
CA GLY A 371 5.24 12.40 20.83
C GLY A 371 3.79 12.36 21.30
N ILE A 372 3.49 12.83 22.53
CA ILE A 372 2.11 12.95 23.03
C ILE A 372 1.28 13.88 22.14
N ASN A 373 1.83 15.03 21.75
CA ASN A 373 1.16 16.00 20.89
C ASN A 373 0.94 15.45 19.49
N TYR A 374 1.97 14.80 18.92
CA TYR A 374 1.88 14.13 17.63
C TYR A 374 0.75 13.11 17.62
N LEU A 375 0.69 12.21 18.61
CA LEU A 375 -0.36 11.18 18.68
C LEU A 375 -1.77 11.74 18.82
N ARG A 376 -1.94 12.89 19.49
CA ARG A 376 -3.24 13.57 19.58
C ARG A 376 -3.73 13.98 18.19
N SER A 377 -2.84 14.49 17.35
CA SER A 377 -3.12 14.87 15.96
C SER A 377 -3.21 13.65 15.03
N ALA A 378 -2.36 12.65 15.24
CA ALA A 378 -2.32 11.43 14.42
C ALA A 378 -3.55 10.55 14.61
N ARG A 379 -4.15 10.53 15.81
CA ARG A 379 -5.41 9.79 16.06
C ARG A 379 -6.51 10.22 15.09
N VAL A 380 -6.63 11.51 14.81
CA VAL A 380 -7.58 12.06 13.82
C VAL A 380 -7.25 11.57 12.41
N ARG A 381 -5.96 11.48 12.05
CA ARG A 381 -5.54 10.93 10.74
C ARG A 381 -5.79 9.43 10.63
N ARG A 382 -5.59 8.67 11.71
CA ARG A 382 -5.75 7.21 11.76
C ARG A 382 -7.22 6.76 11.70
N GLU A 383 -8.17 7.62 12.09
CA GLU A 383 -9.61 7.37 11.87
C GLU A 383 -9.96 7.22 10.38
N THR A 384 -9.15 7.82 9.49
CA THR A 384 -9.30 7.71 8.03
C THR A 384 -8.35 6.69 7.39
N TYR A 385 -7.57 5.94 8.19
CA TYR A 385 -6.64 4.95 7.66
C TYR A 385 -7.38 3.75 7.07
N VAL A 386 -6.87 3.26 5.94
CA VAL A 386 -7.49 2.18 5.18
C VAL A 386 -6.76 0.85 5.45
N GLY A 387 -7.45 -0.09 6.09
CA GLY A 387 -6.95 -1.42 6.43
C GLY A 387 -6.34 -1.51 7.84
N ASP A 388 -5.80 -2.67 8.20
CA ASP A 388 -5.11 -2.89 9.47
C ASP A 388 -3.79 -2.09 9.51
N TRP A 389 -3.66 -1.19 10.50
CA TRP A 389 -2.42 -0.45 10.74
C TRP A 389 -1.36 -1.33 11.41
N LEU A 390 -0.18 -1.42 10.79
CA LEU A 390 1.05 -1.93 11.38
C LEU A 390 2.11 -0.82 11.46
N PRO A 391 2.91 -0.72 12.53
CA PRO A 391 4.06 0.16 12.59
C PRO A 391 5.02 0.01 11.39
N GLU A 392 5.75 1.08 11.07
CA GLU A 392 6.82 1.04 10.08
C GLU A 392 7.94 0.10 10.57
N PRO A 393 8.35 -0.92 9.79
CA PRO A 393 9.33 -1.89 10.24
C PRO A 393 10.75 -1.31 10.25
N ILE A 394 11.52 -1.63 11.29
CA ILE A 394 12.96 -1.41 11.34
C ILE A 394 13.63 -2.70 10.88
N VAL A 395 14.47 -2.60 9.84
CA VAL A 395 15.10 -3.76 9.22
C VAL A 395 16.62 -3.67 9.36
N MET A 396 17.23 -4.77 9.79
CA MET A 396 18.68 -4.97 9.77
C MET A 396 19.01 -6.22 8.94
N PRO A 397 20.07 -6.20 8.11
CA PRO A 397 20.50 -7.40 7.38
C PRO A 397 20.79 -8.58 8.32
N ALA A 398 20.42 -9.80 7.92
CA ALA A 398 20.64 -11.00 8.75
C ALA A 398 22.12 -11.25 9.05
N ASP A 399 22.99 -10.92 8.09
CA ASP A 399 24.44 -11.13 8.15
C ASP A 399 25.19 -9.94 8.76
N SER A 400 24.46 -8.88 9.13
CA SER A 400 25.07 -7.74 9.79
C SER A 400 25.28 -8.09 11.26
N SER A 401 26.55 -8.08 11.69
CA SER A 401 26.92 -7.68 13.05
C SER A 401 26.76 -6.16 13.21
N GLY A 402 25.67 -5.61 12.64
CA GLY A 402 25.46 -4.19 12.36
C GLY A 402 25.46 -3.32 13.62
N PRO A 403 25.58 -1.98 13.47
CA PRO A 403 25.88 -1.08 14.56
C PRO A 403 24.96 -1.36 15.75
N ALA A 404 25.57 -1.74 16.88
CA ALA A 404 24.89 -2.17 18.11
C ALA A 404 23.75 -1.22 18.53
N GLU A 405 23.83 0.05 18.13
CA GLU A 405 22.88 1.12 18.38
C GLU A 405 21.46 0.88 17.83
N HIS A 406 21.28 0.20 16.68
CA HIS A 406 19.93 -0.15 16.18
C HIS A 406 19.44 -1.52 16.68
N ALA A 407 20.36 -2.40 17.06
CA ALA A 407 20.04 -3.72 17.61
C ALA A 407 19.46 -3.61 19.03
N GLU A 408 20.01 -2.77 19.90
CA GLU A 408 19.46 -2.51 21.24
C GLU A 408 18.06 -1.87 21.19
N LEU A 409 17.83 -0.99 20.21
CA LEU A 409 16.55 -0.35 19.90
C LEU A 409 15.51 -1.35 19.38
N ALA A 410 15.92 -2.24 18.46
CA ALA A 410 15.07 -3.29 17.93
C ALA A 410 14.72 -4.35 18.99
N ASP A 411 15.64 -4.63 19.91
CA ASP A 411 15.49 -5.58 21.02
C ASP A 411 14.38 -5.19 22.01
N SER A 412 14.07 -3.89 22.12
CA SER A 412 13.11 -3.37 23.11
C SER A 412 11.70 -3.11 22.53
N LEU A 413 11.55 -3.00 21.21
CA LEU A 413 10.31 -2.56 20.54
C LEU A 413 9.88 -3.49 19.40
N SER A 414 9.42 -4.69 19.77
CA SER A 414 8.87 -5.63 18.81
C SER A 414 7.63 -5.08 18.09
N MET A 415 7.40 -5.51 16.84
CA MET A 415 6.22 -5.13 16.05
C MET A 415 4.92 -5.43 16.81
N ALA A 416 4.80 -6.62 17.39
CA ALA A 416 3.62 -7.01 18.16
C ALA A 416 3.37 -6.07 19.35
N PHE A 417 4.43 -5.68 20.07
CA PHE A 417 4.33 -4.75 21.18
C PHE A 417 3.86 -3.36 20.71
N LEU A 418 4.48 -2.81 19.66
CA LEU A 418 4.07 -1.53 19.07
C LEU A 418 2.62 -1.53 18.59
N VAL A 419 2.14 -2.65 18.03
CA VAL A 419 0.73 -2.79 17.63
C VAL A 419 -0.20 -2.78 18.86
N LEU A 420 0.20 -3.36 19.99
CA LEU A 420 -0.61 -3.30 21.22
C LEU A 420 -0.68 -1.89 21.81
N LEU A 421 0.38 -1.09 21.66
CA LEU A 421 0.39 0.30 22.11
C LEU A 421 -0.66 1.16 21.39
N GLU A 422 -1.14 0.77 20.20
CA GLU A 422 -2.25 1.42 19.48
C GLU A 422 -3.57 1.44 20.26
N ALA A 423 -3.78 0.55 21.22
CA ALA A 423 -4.96 0.57 22.08
C ALA A 423 -4.89 1.65 23.20
N LEU A 424 -3.72 2.24 23.44
CA LEU A 424 -3.51 3.21 24.51
C LEU A 424 -3.74 4.65 24.05
N SER A 425 -4.26 5.49 24.95
CA SER A 425 -4.25 6.95 24.73
C SER A 425 -2.80 7.47 24.71
N PRO A 426 -2.54 8.65 24.14
CA PRO A 426 -1.18 9.21 24.04
C PRO A 426 -0.44 9.26 25.39
N THR A 427 -1.13 9.67 26.46
CA THR A 427 -0.55 9.73 27.81
C THR A 427 -0.37 8.35 28.43
N GLU A 428 -1.31 7.42 28.23
CA GLU A 428 -1.14 6.03 28.69
C GLU A 428 0.06 5.37 28.03
N ARG A 429 0.26 5.59 26.72
CA ARG A 429 1.42 5.08 25.97
C ARG A 429 2.73 5.65 26.51
N ALA A 430 2.82 6.97 26.70
CA ALA A 430 4.02 7.62 27.23
C ALA A 430 4.39 7.08 28.63
N VAL A 431 3.41 7.00 29.53
CA VAL A 431 3.62 6.47 30.89
C VAL A 431 4.05 5.00 30.85
N PHE A 432 3.45 4.20 29.97
CA PHE A 432 3.82 2.80 29.80
C PHE A 432 5.25 2.64 29.27
N MET A 433 5.59 3.32 28.16
CA MET A 433 6.90 3.29 27.53
C MET A 433 8.02 3.69 28.51
N LEU A 434 7.88 4.84 29.16
CA LEU A 434 8.89 5.32 30.11
C LEU A 434 9.06 4.37 31.29
N ARG A 435 7.98 3.77 31.79
CA ARG A 435 8.03 2.93 32.99
C ARG A 435 8.49 1.49 32.71
N GLU A 436 7.91 0.85 31.71
CA GLU A 436 8.12 -0.58 31.43
C GLU A 436 9.33 -0.81 30.53
N VAL A 437 9.48 0.00 29.47
CA VAL A 437 10.52 -0.21 28.44
C VAL A 437 11.83 0.47 28.85
N PHE A 438 11.74 1.72 29.31
CA PHE A 438 12.92 2.51 29.65
C PHE A 438 13.27 2.55 31.14
N GLY A 439 12.47 1.89 31.99
CA GLY A 439 12.79 1.69 33.41
C GLY A 439 12.72 2.94 34.31
N TYR A 440 12.17 4.07 33.85
CA TYR A 440 12.08 5.30 34.65
C TYR A 440 11.24 5.10 35.93
N GLY A 441 11.63 5.81 37.00
CA GLY A 441 10.86 5.89 38.24
C GLY A 441 9.59 6.72 38.07
N TYR A 442 8.58 6.50 38.93
CA TYR A 442 7.31 7.24 38.84
C TYR A 442 7.47 8.76 39.02
N SER A 443 8.44 9.20 39.81
CA SER A 443 8.80 10.61 39.99
C SER A 443 9.24 11.27 38.68
N ASP A 444 10.13 10.62 37.93
CA ASP A 444 10.60 11.11 36.63
C ASP A 444 9.50 11.09 35.59
N VAL A 445 8.71 10.01 35.53
CA VAL A 445 7.56 9.91 34.62
C VAL A 445 6.55 11.04 34.89
N ALA A 446 6.29 11.34 36.16
CA ALA A 446 5.40 12.44 36.58
C ALA A 446 5.92 13.79 36.08
N ARG A 447 7.22 14.08 36.27
CA ARG A 447 7.87 15.30 35.78
C ARG A 447 7.83 15.41 34.25
N ILE A 448 8.16 14.34 33.54
CA ILE A 448 8.15 14.31 32.07
C ILE A 448 6.75 14.56 31.52
N THR A 449 5.75 13.86 32.06
CA THR A 449 4.36 13.88 31.56
C THR A 449 3.52 15.04 32.09
N GLY A 450 4.01 15.79 33.07
CA GLY A 450 3.26 16.86 33.73
C GLY A 450 2.06 16.33 34.55
N LYS A 451 2.25 15.20 35.24
CA LYS A 451 1.25 14.52 36.08
C LYS A 451 1.79 14.33 37.50
N THR A 452 0.94 13.87 38.42
CA THR A 452 1.37 13.45 39.76
C THR A 452 1.81 11.98 39.73
N GLU A 453 2.70 11.57 40.64
CA GLU A 453 3.14 10.16 40.73
C GLU A 453 1.97 9.19 40.92
N VAL A 454 1.00 9.56 41.76
CA VAL A 454 -0.21 8.78 42.02
C VAL A 454 -0.98 8.56 40.72
N ASN A 455 -1.15 9.62 39.91
CA ASN A 455 -1.80 9.53 38.61
C ASN A 455 -1.00 8.65 37.65
N CYS A 456 0.33 8.76 37.61
CA CYS A 456 1.18 7.91 36.77
C CYS A 456 1.04 6.42 37.13
N ARG A 457 0.98 6.07 38.42
CA ARG A 457 0.75 4.68 38.86
C ARG A 457 -0.60 4.15 38.41
N GLN A 458 -1.66 4.96 38.52
CA GLN A 458 -3.00 4.59 38.07
C GLN A 458 -3.08 4.44 36.54
N ILE A 459 -2.51 5.38 35.79
CA ILE A 459 -2.42 5.35 34.33
C ILE A 459 -1.67 4.10 33.88
N PHE A 460 -0.52 3.80 34.51
CA PHE A 460 0.26 2.61 34.21
C PHE A 460 -0.52 1.32 34.44
N ALA A 461 -1.20 1.20 35.59
CA ALA A 461 -2.02 0.03 35.91
C ALA A 461 -3.20 -0.14 34.94
N ARG A 462 -3.77 0.95 34.42
CA ARG A 462 -4.81 0.93 33.38
C ARG A 462 -4.23 0.51 32.03
N ALA A 463 -3.07 1.05 31.65
CA ALA A 463 -2.36 0.69 30.42
C ALA A 463 -2.01 -0.81 30.39
N ARG A 464 -1.41 -1.34 31.47
CA ARG A 464 -1.12 -2.79 31.60
C ARG A 464 -2.38 -3.66 31.42
N ARG A 465 -3.49 -3.29 32.03
CA ARG A 465 -4.76 -4.02 31.90
C ARG A 465 -5.28 -4.00 30.46
N ARG A 466 -5.18 -2.86 29.76
CA ARG A 466 -5.63 -2.76 28.37
C ARG A 466 -4.74 -3.55 27.42
N ILE A 467 -3.43 -3.55 27.63
CA ILE A 467 -2.50 -4.40 26.86
C ILE A 467 -2.80 -5.88 27.10
N ALA A 468 -2.97 -6.30 28.37
CA ALA A 468 -3.29 -7.70 28.70
C ALA A 468 -4.61 -8.17 28.09
N ALA A 469 -5.62 -7.29 28.01
CA ALA A 469 -6.89 -7.58 27.34
C ALA A 469 -6.78 -7.65 25.80
N GLY A 470 -5.72 -7.06 25.21
CA GLY A 470 -5.45 -7.07 23.77
C GLY A 470 -4.86 -8.36 23.22
N GLY A 471 -4.67 -9.37 24.08
CA GLY A 471 -4.05 -10.66 23.77
C GLY A 471 -2.63 -10.76 24.33
N GLN A 472 -2.20 -11.98 24.65
CA GLN A 472 -0.81 -12.24 24.97
C GLN A 472 0.02 -12.09 23.69
N VAL A 473 1.01 -11.18 23.68
CA VAL A 473 2.14 -11.35 22.77
C VAL A 473 2.76 -12.69 23.15
N ALA A 474 2.88 -13.61 22.21
CA ALA A 474 3.63 -14.83 22.43
C ALA A 474 5.10 -14.43 22.69
N GLY A 475 5.45 -14.28 23.97
CA GLY A 475 6.78 -13.93 24.44
C GLY A 475 7.19 -12.47 24.20
N GLY A 476 8.00 -11.93 25.11
CA GLY A 476 8.92 -10.85 24.73
C GLY A 476 9.89 -11.34 23.65
N MET A 477 10.81 -10.47 23.21
CA MET A 477 11.88 -10.86 22.28
C MET A 477 12.49 -12.22 22.67
N PRO A 478 12.71 -13.16 21.75
CA PRO A 478 13.36 -14.41 22.09
C PRO A 478 14.73 -14.07 22.70
N PRO A 479 15.10 -14.69 23.83
CA PRO A 479 16.41 -14.50 24.43
C PRO A 479 17.52 -14.71 23.39
N PRO A 480 18.69 -14.04 23.53
CA PRO A 480 19.80 -14.19 22.60
C PRO A 480 20.12 -15.65 22.25
N GLU A 481 20.03 -16.56 23.22
CA GLU A 481 20.25 -18.00 23.02
C GLU A 481 19.26 -18.69 22.06
N ARG A 482 18.03 -18.16 21.91
CA ARG A 482 17.00 -18.71 20.99
C ARG A 482 16.94 -18.01 19.63
N ARG A 483 17.77 -16.98 19.42
CA ARG A 483 17.82 -16.25 18.14
C ARG A 483 18.24 -17.16 16.98
N ALA A 484 19.23 -18.02 17.21
CA ALA A 484 19.70 -18.98 16.20
C ALA A 484 18.61 -20.00 15.82
N GLU A 485 17.86 -20.52 16.79
CA GLU A 485 16.74 -21.43 16.55
C GLU A 485 15.61 -20.74 15.75
N GLY A 486 15.29 -19.50 16.10
CA GLY A 486 14.31 -18.69 15.37
C GLY A 486 14.74 -18.38 13.93
N GLN A 487 16.02 -18.08 13.70
CA GLN A 487 16.57 -17.88 12.36
C GLN A 487 16.51 -19.16 11.51
N GLU A 488 16.85 -20.30 12.08
CA GLU A 488 16.80 -21.58 11.37
C GLU A 488 15.36 -21.98 11.02
N LEU A 489 14.40 -21.76 11.94
CA LEU A 489 12.99 -21.98 11.65
C LEU A 489 12.50 -21.02 10.55
N ALA A 490 12.91 -19.74 10.58
CA ALA A 490 12.55 -18.77 9.56
C ALA A 490 13.13 -19.13 8.19
N ARG A 491 14.38 -19.61 8.12
CA ARG A 491 15.01 -20.11 6.89
C ARG A 491 14.19 -21.24 6.29
N ARG A 492 13.89 -22.27 7.09
CA ARG A 492 13.05 -23.42 6.67
C ARG A 492 11.66 -22.98 6.23
N PHE A 493 11.05 -22.03 6.95
CA PHE A 493 9.75 -21.46 6.61
C PHE A 493 9.76 -20.81 5.22
N PHE A 494 10.74 -19.95 4.93
CA PHE A 494 10.83 -19.28 3.64
C PHE A 494 11.19 -20.23 2.50
N GLU A 495 12.01 -21.24 2.76
CA GLU A 495 12.32 -22.32 1.79
C GLU A 495 11.08 -23.15 1.46
N ALA A 496 10.33 -23.59 2.47
CA ALA A 496 9.09 -24.32 2.26
C ALA A 496 8.05 -23.48 1.50
N ALA A 497 7.94 -22.18 1.83
CA ALA A 497 7.06 -21.25 1.14
C ALA A 497 7.44 -21.03 -0.33
N ALA A 498 8.74 -20.88 -0.62
CA ALA A 498 9.24 -20.72 -1.98
C ALA A 498 9.14 -22.01 -2.81
N GLY A 499 9.42 -23.17 -2.19
CA GLY A 499 9.39 -24.49 -2.81
C GLY A 499 7.99 -25.08 -2.99
N GLY A 500 6.98 -24.52 -2.32
CA GLY A 500 5.62 -25.04 -2.41
C GLY A 500 5.30 -26.19 -1.45
N ASP A 501 6.13 -26.42 -0.43
CA ASP A 501 6.01 -27.55 0.50
C ASP A 501 4.92 -27.27 1.54
N MET A 502 3.75 -27.84 1.30
CA MET A 502 2.57 -27.71 2.16
C MET A 502 2.78 -28.36 3.53
N ASP A 503 3.35 -29.56 3.57
CA ASP A 503 3.45 -30.34 4.80
C ASP A 503 4.48 -29.72 5.75
N ALA A 504 5.62 -29.27 5.21
CA ALA A 504 6.63 -28.56 5.99
C ALA A 504 6.08 -27.24 6.56
N LEU A 505 5.40 -26.42 5.73
CA LEU A 505 4.79 -25.19 6.20
C LEU A 505 3.74 -25.45 7.28
N LEU A 506 2.86 -26.42 7.04
CA LEU A 506 1.81 -26.76 7.99
C LEU A 506 2.41 -27.18 9.34
N GLY A 507 3.51 -27.94 9.33
CA GLY A 507 4.24 -28.35 10.53
C GLY A 507 4.86 -27.20 11.33
N MET A 508 5.23 -26.08 10.67
CA MET A 508 5.88 -24.93 11.32
C MET A 508 4.90 -23.85 11.83
N LEU A 509 3.66 -23.80 11.36
CA LEU A 509 2.66 -22.81 11.80
C LEU A 509 2.03 -23.22 13.14
N ALA A 510 1.67 -22.31 14.04
CA ALA A 510 0.83 -22.66 15.20
C ALA A 510 -0.63 -22.93 14.78
N PRO A 511 -1.42 -23.77 15.50
CA PRO A 511 -2.83 -24.04 15.17
C PRO A 511 -3.68 -22.80 14.95
N ASP A 512 -3.45 -21.78 15.77
CA ASP A 512 -4.14 -20.49 15.82
C ASP A 512 -3.32 -19.35 15.18
N VAL A 513 -2.35 -19.68 14.31
CA VAL A 513 -1.48 -18.69 13.65
C VAL A 513 -2.28 -17.54 13.05
N VAL A 514 -1.75 -16.33 13.22
CA VAL A 514 -2.37 -15.10 12.71
C VAL A 514 -1.47 -14.46 11.66
N LEU A 515 -2.02 -14.16 10.48
CA LEU A 515 -1.36 -13.30 9.49
C LEU A 515 -2.00 -11.92 9.50
N ARG A 516 -1.18 -10.87 9.59
CA ARG A 516 -1.58 -9.46 9.55
C ARG A 516 -0.87 -8.75 8.40
N GLY A 517 -1.62 -8.08 7.54
CA GLY A 517 -1.08 -7.34 6.41
C GLY A 517 -1.41 -5.86 6.48
N ASP A 518 -0.42 -4.99 6.23
CA ASP A 518 -0.63 -3.55 6.06
C ASP A 518 -0.14 -3.09 4.68
N GLY A 519 -1.05 -2.51 3.90
CA GLY A 519 -0.79 -1.99 2.56
C GLY A 519 -1.24 -0.56 2.37
N GLY A 520 -1.79 0.06 3.42
CA GLY A 520 -2.32 1.43 3.40
C GLY A 520 -3.30 1.75 2.28
N GLY A 521 -4.01 0.74 1.74
CA GLY A 521 -4.86 0.89 0.55
C GLY A 521 -4.11 1.15 -0.77
N LYS A 522 -2.76 1.13 -0.76
CA LYS A 522 -1.89 1.43 -1.90
C LYS A 522 -1.26 0.17 -2.50
N ALA A 523 -0.98 -0.83 -1.67
CA ALA A 523 -0.47 -2.13 -2.09
C ALA A 523 -1.50 -3.23 -1.82
N GLN A 524 -1.39 -4.35 -2.55
CA GLN A 524 -2.06 -5.59 -2.15
C GLN A 524 -1.48 -6.05 -0.82
N ALA A 525 -2.10 -5.59 0.26
CA ALA A 525 -1.88 -6.14 1.57
C ALA A 525 -3.20 -6.63 2.14
N PHE A 526 -3.04 -7.65 2.96
CA PHE A 526 -4.10 -8.45 3.53
C PHE A 526 -4.75 -7.65 4.67
N GLY A 527 -5.66 -6.74 4.31
CA GLY A 527 -6.23 -5.74 5.22
C GLY A 527 -7.15 -6.27 6.34
N LYS A 528 -7.20 -7.58 6.55
CA LYS A 528 -7.82 -8.21 7.72
C LYS A 528 -6.89 -9.29 8.28
N ARG A 529 -6.86 -9.40 9.61
CA ARG A 529 -6.29 -10.57 10.31
C ARG A 529 -6.85 -11.87 9.72
N LEU A 530 -5.96 -12.73 9.24
CA LEU A 530 -6.29 -14.10 8.80
C LEU A 530 -5.85 -15.07 9.89
N VAL A 531 -6.75 -15.93 10.34
CA VAL A 531 -6.51 -16.82 11.49
C VAL A 531 -6.60 -18.29 11.05
N GLY A 532 -5.67 -19.10 11.56
CA GLY A 532 -5.64 -20.55 11.40
C GLY A 532 -4.64 -21.02 10.35
N ARG A 533 -4.07 -22.22 10.59
CA ARG A 533 -3.02 -22.81 9.76
C ARG A 533 -3.37 -22.91 8.28
N LEU A 534 -4.52 -23.50 7.93
CA LEU A 534 -4.86 -23.80 6.54
C LEU A 534 -5.09 -22.54 5.68
N PRO A 535 -5.88 -21.54 6.11
CA PRO A 535 -6.01 -20.29 5.35
C PRO A 535 -4.68 -19.55 5.20
N VAL A 536 -3.88 -19.47 6.27
CA VAL A 536 -2.57 -18.79 6.26
C VAL A 536 -1.59 -19.48 5.31
N MET A 537 -1.47 -20.80 5.39
CA MET A 537 -0.62 -21.61 4.50
C MET A 537 -0.99 -21.41 3.02
N ARG A 538 -2.28 -21.54 2.66
CA ARG A 538 -2.75 -21.36 1.28
C ARG A 538 -2.39 -19.99 0.74
N LEU A 539 -2.55 -18.95 1.56
CA LEU A 539 -2.21 -17.59 1.19
C LEU A 539 -0.71 -17.43 0.96
N ILE A 540 0.13 -17.89 1.90
CA ILE A 540 1.60 -17.81 1.79
C ILE A 540 2.08 -18.49 0.51
N LEU A 541 1.66 -19.73 0.27
CA LEU A 541 2.05 -20.50 -0.90
C LEU A 541 1.66 -19.79 -2.22
N GLY A 542 0.41 -19.33 -2.32
CA GLY A 542 -0.04 -18.64 -3.52
C GLY A 542 0.60 -17.26 -3.72
N VAL A 543 1.08 -16.61 -2.66
CA VAL A 543 1.85 -15.35 -2.74
C VAL A 543 3.29 -15.62 -3.18
N PHE A 544 3.98 -16.58 -2.57
CA PHE A 544 5.38 -16.90 -2.88
C PHE A 544 5.54 -17.46 -4.29
N ARG A 545 4.60 -18.32 -4.74
CA ARG A 545 4.58 -18.77 -6.13
C ARG A 545 4.45 -17.59 -7.11
N ARG A 546 3.53 -16.65 -6.84
CA ARG A 546 3.36 -15.46 -7.68
C ARG A 546 4.58 -14.55 -7.63
N ALA A 547 5.21 -14.41 -6.47
CA ALA A 547 6.45 -13.69 -6.29
C ALA A 547 7.56 -14.27 -7.19
N GLY A 548 7.74 -15.60 -7.19
CA GLY A 548 8.72 -16.28 -8.06
C GLY A 548 8.49 -16.02 -9.55
N ILE A 549 7.23 -16.06 -10.02
CA ILE A 549 6.87 -15.75 -11.42
C ILE A 549 7.19 -14.30 -11.79
N LEU A 550 7.03 -13.38 -10.83
CA LEU A 550 7.31 -11.95 -11.01
C LEU A 550 8.78 -11.58 -10.80
N GLY A 551 9.66 -12.55 -10.54
CA GLY A 551 11.08 -12.31 -10.27
C GLY A 551 11.35 -11.60 -8.95
N VAL A 552 10.42 -11.70 -7.99
CA VAL A 552 10.60 -11.14 -6.65
C VAL A 552 11.57 -12.03 -5.88
N SER A 553 12.62 -11.43 -5.32
CA SER A 553 13.58 -12.09 -4.43
C SER A 553 13.28 -11.79 -2.97
N LEU A 554 13.70 -12.70 -2.09
CA LEU A 554 13.60 -12.55 -0.65
C LEU A 554 15.00 -12.49 -0.06
N ARG A 555 15.27 -11.43 0.71
CA ARG A 555 16.50 -11.31 1.49
C ARG A 555 16.19 -11.51 2.97
N PRO A 556 16.78 -12.51 3.64
CA PRO A 556 16.64 -12.68 5.08
C PRO A 556 17.07 -11.42 5.84
N ALA A 557 16.33 -11.07 6.88
CA ALA A 557 16.59 -9.88 7.69
C ALA A 557 16.05 -10.04 9.11
N TRP A 558 16.60 -9.26 10.02
CA TRP A 558 15.99 -8.98 11.31
C TRP A 558 15.00 -7.83 11.16
N VAL A 559 13.77 -8.04 11.58
CA VAL A 559 12.67 -7.07 11.51
C VAL A 559 12.19 -6.81 12.93
N ASN A 560 12.40 -5.59 13.45
CA ASN A 560 12.13 -5.24 14.84
C ASN A 560 12.64 -6.30 15.84
N GLY A 561 13.84 -6.85 15.58
CA GLY A 561 14.51 -7.86 16.39
C GLY A 561 14.02 -9.30 16.22
N TRP A 562 13.01 -9.54 15.38
CA TRP A 562 12.52 -10.88 15.04
C TRP A 562 13.02 -11.33 13.67
N PRO A 563 13.17 -12.64 13.42
CA PRO A 563 13.55 -13.14 12.10
C PRO A 563 12.46 -12.85 11.07
N GLY A 564 12.89 -12.51 9.86
CA GLY A 564 12.01 -12.08 8.79
C GLY A 564 12.72 -12.01 7.45
N ALA A 565 12.10 -11.33 6.49
CA ALA A 565 12.66 -11.12 5.17
C ALA A 565 12.16 -9.82 4.53
N VAL A 566 13.00 -9.25 3.67
CA VAL A 566 12.65 -8.17 2.77
C VAL A 566 12.38 -8.71 1.38
N LYS A 567 11.23 -8.34 0.82
CA LYS A 567 10.81 -8.63 -0.55
C LYS A 567 11.37 -7.55 -1.47
N LEU A 568 12.16 -7.96 -2.46
CA LEU A 568 12.70 -7.10 -3.50
C LEU A 568 12.08 -7.46 -4.84
N ASP A 569 11.67 -6.47 -5.62
CA ASP A 569 11.25 -6.72 -7.00
C ASP A 569 12.45 -7.07 -7.91
N ALA A 570 12.15 -7.33 -9.19
CA ALA A 570 13.16 -7.67 -10.19
C ALA A 570 14.20 -6.56 -10.41
N GLU A 571 13.91 -5.31 -10.02
CA GLU A 571 14.83 -4.18 -10.06
C GLU A 571 15.54 -3.94 -8.71
N GLY A 572 15.38 -4.84 -7.73
CA GLY A 572 16.02 -4.75 -6.42
C GLY A 572 15.38 -3.75 -5.45
N ARG A 573 14.17 -3.24 -5.75
CA ARG A 573 13.48 -2.26 -4.89
C ARG A 573 12.66 -2.96 -3.81
N VAL A 574 12.62 -2.37 -2.61
CA VAL A 574 11.83 -2.90 -1.49
C VAL A 574 10.33 -2.76 -1.78
N ILE A 575 9.63 -3.89 -1.83
CA ILE A 575 8.18 -3.97 -2.07
C ILE A 575 7.40 -4.57 -0.90
N GLY A 576 8.10 -5.02 0.14
CA GLY A 576 7.49 -5.40 1.40
C GLY A 576 8.46 -6.04 2.38
N VAL A 577 8.02 -6.15 3.62
CA VAL A 577 8.75 -6.76 4.73
C VAL A 577 7.85 -7.78 5.40
N ILE A 578 8.40 -8.95 5.72
CA ILE A 578 7.73 -10.02 6.47
C ILE A 578 8.50 -10.23 7.77
N GLN A 579 7.80 -10.25 8.90
CA GLN A 579 8.31 -10.65 10.20
C GLN A 579 7.58 -11.91 10.68
N LEU A 580 8.32 -12.83 11.31
CA LEU A 580 7.78 -14.04 11.92
C LEU A 580 7.93 -13.97 13.44
N ASP A 581 6.80 -13.98 14.15
CA ASP A 581 6.77 -14.12 15.61
C ASP A 581 6.78 -15.62 15.94
N ILE A 582 7.91 -16.08 16.48
CA ILE A 582 8.21 -17.49 16.72
C ILE A 582 8.26 -17.78 18.23
N ALA A 583 7.46 -18.74 18.68
CA ALA A 583 7.51 -19.24 20.05
C ALA A 583 7.35 -20.76 20.04
N ASP A 584 7.98 -21.45 20.98
CA ASP A 584 7.89 -22.91 21.15
C ASP A 584 8.13 -23.71 19.84
N GLY A 585 9.05 -23.21 19.00
CA GLY A 585 9.40 -23.83 17.72
C GLY A 585 8.36 -23.67 16.61
N MET A 586 7.34 -22.82 16.79
CA MET A 586 6.27 -22.57 15.81
C MET A 586 6.10 -21.07 15.51
N VAL A 587 5.60 -20.78 14.32
CA VAL A 587 5.21 -19.42 13.89
C VAL A 587 3.79 -19.13 14.38
N HIS A 588 3.65 -18.21 15.33
CA HIS A 588 2.36 -17.80 15.89
C HIS A 588 1.77 -16.58 15.19
N THR A 589 2.60 -15.66 14.71
CA THR A 589 2.12 -14.49 13.97
C THR A 589 3.04 -14.13 12.83
N ILE A 590 2.45 -13.72 11.71
CA ILE A 590 3.16 -13.23 10.52
C ILE A 590 2.71 -11.79 10.28
N HIS A 591 3.63 -10.84 10.39
CA HIS A 591 3.36 -9.44 10.04
C HIS A 591 3.93 -9.17 8.64
N SER A 592 3.09 -8.66 7.72
CA SER A 592 3.51 -8.29 6.37
C SER A 592 3.20 -6.83 6.10
N VAL A 593 4.24 -5.99 6.05
CA VAL A 593 4.12 -4.59 5.66
C VAL A 593 4.46 -4.45 4.17
N ALA A 594 3.51 -3.99 3.38
CA ALA A 594 3.65 -3.73 1.95
C ALA A 594 3.26 -2.28 1.57
N ASN A 595 2.85 -1.45 2.54
CA ASN A 595 2.54 -0.05 2.29
C ASN A 595 3.82 0.68 1.84
N PRO A 596 3.91 1.19 0.60
CA PRO A 596 5.12 1.83 0.08
C PRO A 596 5.55 3.05 0.91
N ASP A 597 4.61 3.81 1.48
CA ASP A 597 4.95 4.96 2.32
C ASP A 597 5.72 4.54 3.56
N LYS A 598 5.47 3.31 4.06
CA LYS A 598 6.10 2.72 5.25
C LYS A 598 7.38 1.97 4.95
N LEU A 599 7.85 1.96 3.70
CA LEU A 599 9.03 1.21 3.27
C LEU A 599 10.11 2.13 2.70
N ALA A 600 9.79 3.40 2.49
CA ALA A 600 10.68 4.37 1.85
C ALA A 600 11.99 4.62 2.61
N HIS A 601 12.00 4.41 3.93
CA HIS A 601 13.19 4.54 4.78
C HIS A 601 14.14 3.35 4.69
N ILE A 602 13.68 2.20 4.17
CA ILE A 602 14.47 0.97 4.10
C ILE A 602 15.39 1.04 2.89
N ARG A 603 16.68 1.26 3.13
CA ARG A 603 17.73 1.21 2.11
C ARG A 603 18.45 -0.12 2.19
N MET A 604 18.28 -0.97 1.19
CA MET A 604 19.12 -2.15 1.01
C MET A 604 20.30 -1.77 0.13
N ASN A 605 21.52 -1.95 0.64
CA ASN A 605 22.71 -1.71 -0.17
C ASN A 605 22.76 -2.80 -1.26
N PRO A 606 22.87 -2.46 -2.55
CA PRO A 606 22.94 -3.45 -3.62
C PRO A 606 24.19 -4.34 -3.53
N ASP A 607 25.26 -3.86 -2.90
CA ASP A 607 26.61 -4.42 -3.02
C ASP A 607 27.16 -4.97 -1.70
N ILE A 608 26.67 -6.13 -1.26
CA ILE A 608 27.43 -7.05 -0.39
C ILE A 608 27.07 -8.46 -0.86
N GLY A 609 27.76 -8.93 -1.90
CA GLY A 609 27.48 -10.22 -2.54
C GLY A 609 28.43 -10.64 -3.67
N GLU A 610 29.43 -9.82 -4.02
CA GLU A 610 30.52 -10.22 -4.94
C GLU A 610 31.88 -10.01 -4.27
N SER A 611 32.21 -10.82 -3.28
CA SER A 611 33.61 -11.08 -2.92
C SER A 611 33.72 -12.46 -2.28
N GLY A 612 33.84 -13.49 -3.14
CA GLY A 612 33.97 -14.86 -2.68
C GLY A 612 34.08 -15.87 -3.83
N THR A 613 35.26 -15.92 -4.44
CA THR A 613 35.82 -17.08 -5.17
C THR A 613 35.13 -17.47 -6.49
N ARG A 614 35.67 -16.95 -7.61
CA ARG A 614 35.71 -17.74 -8.85
C ARG A 614 36.69 -18.88 -8.61
N CYS A 615 36.18 -20.11 -8.49
CA CYS A 615 36.99 -21.28 -8.74
C CYS A 615 36.83 -21.67 -10.22
N SER A 616 37.99 -21.70 -10.88
CA SER A 616 38.32 -22.32 -12.15
C SER A 616 37.66 -23.66 -12.41
#